data_AF-A0A661XX64-F1
#
_entry.id   AF-A0A661XX64-F1
#
_cell.length_a   1.000
_cell.length_b   1.000
_cell.length_c   1.000
_cell.angle_alpha   90.00
_cell.angle_beta   90.00
_cell.angle_gamma   90.00
#
_symmetry.space_group_name_H-M   'P 1'
#
loop_
_entity.id
_entity.type
_entity.pdbx_description
1 polymer ?
#
loop_
_entity_poly.entity_id
_entity_poly.type
_entity_poly.pdbx_seq_one_letter_code
_entity_poly.pdbx_strand_id
1 'polypeptide(L)'
;MKKKKIYWIVGIVVVILIALVFYKKSQGAGDESKVFIQNSSIQDITETVAANGKIQPEINVKISSEISGEIIELHVVEGQGVQKGDLLIKINPDIYISALNRVEASLNSSKADLANAKARKVQVDAKLRNAKKT
;
A
#
# COMPACT_ATOMS: atom_id res chain seq x y z
N MET A 1 76.86 2.68 -87.15
CA MET A 1 76.34 3.53 -86.06
C MET A 1 75.14 2.86 -85.36
N LYS A 2 75.30 1.74 -84.60
CA LYS A 2 74.13 0.95 -84.13
C LYS A 2 74.20 0.38 -82.69
N LYS A 3 75.13 0.80 -81.81
CA LYS A 3 75.22 0.28 -80.43
C LYS A 3 74.56 1.19 -79.35
N LYS A 4 74.48 2.51 -79.55
CA LYS A 4 73.86 3.44 -78.59
C LYS A 4 72.33 3.34 -78.49
N LYS A 5 71.64 2.95 -79.57
CA LYS A 5 70.18 2.78 -79.56
C LYS A 5 69.72 1.55 -78.75
N ILE A 6 70.56 0.52 -78.62
CA ILE A 6 70.22 -0.71 -77.87
C ILE A 6 70.16 -0.44 -76.36
N TYR A 7 71.09 0.36 -75.82
CA TYR A 7 71.11 0.72 -74.40
C TYR A 7 69.91 1.58 -74.00
N TRP A 8 69.40 2.41 -74.91
CA TRP A 8 68.21 3.23 -74.66
C TRP A 8 66.92 2.40 -74.61
N ILE A 9 66.83 1.35 -75.45
CA ILE A 9 65.71 0.40 -75.44
C ILE A 9 65.72 -0.42 -74.14
N VAL A 10 66.88 -0.90 -73.69
CA VAL A 10 66.99 -1.64 -72.42
C VAL A 10 66.62 -0.77 -71.21
N GLY A 11 67.03 0.51 -71.21
CA GLY A 11 66.65 1.45 -70.16
C GLY A 11 65.14 1.66 -70.06
N ILE A 12 64.45 1.81 -71.19
CA ILE A 12 62.99 1.96 -71.23
C ILE A 12 62.27 0.71 -70.71
N VAL A 13 62.74 -0.49 -71.08
CA VAL A 13 62.15 -1.75 -70.62
C VAL A 13 62.30 -1.91 -69.10
N VAL A 14 63.44 -1.53 -68.53
CA VAL A 14 63.66 -1.58 -67.08
C VAL A 14 62.74 -0.59 -66.33
N VAL A 15 62.56 0.62 -66.85
CA VAL A 15 61.65 1.60 -66.24
C VAL A 15 60.20 1.13 -66.28
N ILE A 16 59.76 0.50 -67.37
CA ILE A 16 58.42 -0.07 -67.50
C ILE A 16 58.21 -1.23 -66.52
N LEU A 17 59.22 -2.09 -66.34
CA LEU A 17 59.15 -3.19 -65.36
C LEU A 17 59.06 -2.67 -63.92
N ILE A 18 59.83 -1.62 -63.58
CA ILE A 18 59.77 -1.01 -62.25
C ILE A 18 58.39 -0.38 -62.01
N ALA A 19 57.83 0.31 -63.02
CA ALA A 19 56.50 0.90 -62.93
C ALA A 19 55.40 -0.16 -62.70
N LEU A 20 55.48 -1.31 -63.39
CA LEU A 20 54.53 -2.41 -63.24
C LEU A 20 54.58 -3.06 -61.85
N VAL A 21 55.79 -3.23 -61.29
CA VAL A 21 55.95 -3.78 -59.93
C VAL A 21 55.38 -2.81 -58.89
N PHE A 22 55.58 -1.50 -59.07
CA PHE A 22 55.02 -0.49 -58.18
C PHE A 22 53.48 -0.45 -58.25
N TYR A 23 52.93 -0.60 -59.46
CA TYR A 23 51.46 -0.62 -59.67
C TYR A 23 50.81 -1.83 -58.98
N LYS A 24 51.45 -3.01 -59.03
CA LYS A 24 50.96 -4.20 -58.33
C LYS A 24 51.07 -4.10 -56.81
N LYS A 25 52.12 -3.44 -56.28
CA LYS A 25 52.29 -3.25 -54.84
C LYS A 25 51.29 -2.24 -54.26
N SER A 26 50.86 -1.26 -55.04
CA SER A 26 49.87 -0.25 -54.62
C SER A 26 48.41 -0.72 -54.65
N GLN A 27 48.11 -1.83 -55.32
CA GLN A 27 46.75 -2.41 -55.37
C GLN A 27 46.56 -3.59 -54.40
N GLY A 28 47.59 -3.95 -53.62
CA GLY A 28 47.60 -5.13 -52.74
C GLY A 28 47.21 -4.87 -51.29
N ALA A 29 46.52 -3.77 -50.98
CA ALA A 29 45.95 -3.52 -49.66
C ALA A 29 44.44 -3.45 -49.80
N GLY A 30 43.83 -4.64 -49.78
CA GLY A 30 42.38 -4.80 -49.71
C GLY A 30 41.85 -4.03 -48.51
N ASP A 31 40.77 -3.31 -48.75
CA ASP A 31 40.06 -2.47 -47.79
C ASP A 31 39.57 -3.34 -46.62
N GLU A 32 40.34 -3.37 -45.53
CA GLU A 32 39.98 -4.11 -44.33
C GLU A 32 38.75 -3.43 -43.70
N SER A 33 37.59 -4.03 -43.94
CA SER A 33 36.31 -3.62 -43.42
C SER A 33 36.36 -3.62 -41.89
N LYS A 34 36.39 -2.43 -41.28
CA LYS A 34 36.38 -2.28 -39.81
C LYS A 34 35.03 -2.72 -39.26
N VAL A 35 34.95 -3.97 -38.84
CA VAL A 35 33.80 -4.52 -38.12
C VAL A 35 33.96 -4.28 -36.62
N PHE A 36 32.89 -3.83 -35.98
CA PHE A 36 32.82 -3.75 -34.53
C PHE A 36 32.69 -5.15 -33.96
N ILE A 37 33.72 -5.59 -33.22
CA ILE A 37 33.72 -6.87 -32.51
C ILE A 37 33.51 -6.56 -31.03
N GLN A 38 32.58 -7.28 -30.40
CA GLN A 38 32.36 -7.24 -28.96
C GLN A 38 32.52 -8.64 -28.38
N ASN A 39 33.33 -8.78 -27.33
CA ASN A 39 33.56 -10.07 -26.67
C ASN A 39 32.30 -10.51 -25.90
N SER A 40 31.89 -11.76 -26.12
CA SER A 40 30.75 -12.37 -25.43
C SER A 40 31.15 -12.78 -24.00
N SER A 41 30.32 -12.42 -23.03
CA SER A 41 30.44 -12.81 -21.63
C SER A 41 29.06 -13.24 -21.15
N ILE A 42 29.01 -14.25 -20.28
CA ILE A 42 27.75 -14.70 -19.68
C ILE A 42 27.24 -13.57 -18.80
N GLN A 43 26.11 -12.98 -19.18
CA GLN A 43 25.41 -11.96 -18.43
C GLN A 43 23.96 -12.38 -18.25
N ASP A 44 23.43 -12.12 -17.07
CA ASP A 44 22.03 -12.38 -16.77
C ASP A 44 21.17 -11.30 -17.43
N ILE A 45 20.32 -11.72 -18.36
CA ILE A 45 19.33 -10.85 -19.00
C ILE A 45 18.09 -10.88 -18.14
N THR A 46 17.83 -9.78 -17.42
CA THR A 46 16.64 -9.65 -16.59
C THR A 46 15.56 -8.88 -17.35
N GLU A 47 14.45 -9.55 -17.66
CA GLU A 47 13.28 -8.92 -18.26
C GLU A 47 12.39 -8.37 -17.13
N THR A 48 12.34 -7.04 -16.99
CA THR A 48 11.50 -6.41 -15.98
C THR A 48 10.13 -6.13 -16.56
N VAL A 49 9.11 -6.82 -16.06
CA VAL A 49 7.71 -6.54 -16.42
C VAL A 49 7.16 -5.48 -15.48
N ALA A 50 6.68 -4.36 -16.04
CA ALA A 50 6.02 -3.31 -15.27
C ALA A 50 4.64 -3.79 -14.83
N ALA A 51 4.47 -4.01 -13.52
CA ALA A 51 3.19 -4.34 -12.91
C ALA A 51 2.66 -3.14 -12.11
N ASN A 52 1.42 -2.73 -12.41
CA ASN A 52 0.73 -1.70 -11.64
C ASN A 52 -0.02 -2.35 -10.48
N GLY A 53 0.29 -1.94 -9.25
CA GLY A 53 -0.41 -2.38 -8.04
C GLY A 53 -0.98 -1.19 -7.28
N LYS A 54 -2.15 -1.38 -6.64
CA LYS A 54 -2.71 -0.38 -5.73
C LYS A 54 -2.28 -0.70 -4.30
N ILE A 55 -1.65 0.26 -3.63
CA ILE A 55 -1.30 0.15 -2.22
C ILE A 55 -2.58 0.34 -1.40
N GLN A 56 -2.84 -0.58 -0.46
CA GLN A 56 -3.98 -0.53 0.45
C GLN A 56 -3.50 -0.75 1.88
N PRO A 57 -4.19 -0.17 2.88
CA PRO A 57 -3.88 -0.44 4.28
C PRO A 57 -4.08 -1.93 4.58
N GLU A 58 -3.21 -2.49 5.41
CA GLU A 58 -3.30 -3.87 5.87
C GLU A 58 -4.63 -4.14 6.61
N ILE A 59 -5.10 -3.14 7.37
CA ILE A 59 -6.34 -3.20 8.14
C ILE A 59 -7.15 -1.93 7.83
N ASN A 60 -8.38 -2.12 7.34
CA ASN A 60 -9.33 -1.03 7.12
C ASN A 60 -10.63 -1.35 7.89
N VAL A 61 -11.00 -0.49 8.83
CA VAL A 61 -12.20 -0.66 9.66
C VAL A 61 -13.13 0.52 9.43
N LYS A 62 -14.34 0.24 8.98
CA LYS A 62 -15.40 1.24 8.88
C LYS A 62 -16.12 1.33 10.23
N ILE A 63 -15.97 2.46 10.90
CA ILE A 63 -16.65 2.74 12.17
C ILE A 63 -18.01 3.35 11.83
N SER A 64 -19.08 2.75 12.35
CA SER A 64 -20.45 3.26 12.25
C SER A 64 -21.14 3.14 13.60
N SER A 65 -22.08 4.05 13.87
CA SER A 65 -22.97 3.92 15.02
C SER A 65 -23.91 2.74 14.83
N GLU A 66 -24.15 1.99 15.91
CA GLU A 66 -25.20 0.96 15.96
C GLU A 66 -26.60 1.59 16.06
N ILE A 67 -26.68 2.80 16.61
CA ILE A 67 -27.94 3.52 16.83
C ILE A 67 -28.07 4.69 15.87
N SER A 68 -29.27 4.88 15.33
CA SER A 68 -29.62 6.05 14.54
C SER A 68 -29.97 7.21 15.48
N GLY A 69 -29.27 8.33 15.34
CA GLY A 69 -29.54 9.53 16.12
C GLY A 69 -28.79 10.73 15.56
N GLU A 70 -29.16 11.92 16.03
CA GLU A 70 -28.48 13.16 15.65
C GLU A 70 -27.09 13.23 16.28
N ILE A 71 -26.09 13.61 15.49
CA ILE A 71 -24.72 13.84 15.97
C ILE A 71 -24.68 15.21 16.63
N ILE A 72 -24.36 15.24 17.93
CA ILE A 72 -24.28 16.49 18.70
C ILE A 72 -22.84 17.03 18.79
N GLU A 73 -21.84 16.14 18.82
CA GLU A 73 -20.44 16.52 18.91
C GLU A 73 -19.58 15.60 18.03
N LEU A 74 -18.67 16.20 17.25
CA LEU A 74 -17.64 15.51 16.47
C LEU A 74 -16.27 15.97 16.99
N HIS A 75 -15.50 15.04 17.54
CA HIS A 75 -14.24 15.34 18.24
C HIS A 75 -12.99 15.05 17.40
N VAL A 76 -13.16 14.68 16.13
CA VAL A 76 -12.07 14.26 15.26
C VAL A 76 -12.11 14.96 13.92
N VAL A 77 -10.92 15.28 13.41
CA VAL A 77 -10.74 15.84 12.07
C VAL A 77 -10.05 14.83 11.16
N GLU A 78 -10.23 14.99 9.85
CA GLU A 78 -9.61 14.12 8.86
C GLU A 78 -8.07 14.15 8.96
N GLY A 79 -7.45 12.97 8.94
CA GLY A 79 -6.00 12.81 9.08
C GLY A 79 -5.48 12.82 10.52
N GLN A 80 -6.33 13.04 11.52
CA GLN A 80 -5.95 12.94 12.92
C GLN A 80 -5.76 11.47 13.33
N GLY A 81 -4.64 11.17 13.98
CA GLY A 81 -4.42 9.86 14.61
C GLY A 81 -5.27 9.71 15.87
N VAL A 82 -5.98 8.59 16.01
CA VAL A 82 -6.83 8.27 17.16
C VAL A 82 -6.34 7.00 17.83
N GLN A 83 -6.47 6.92 19.15
CA GLN A 83 -6.11 5.76 19.96
C GLN A 83 -7.35 4.94 20.33
N LYS A 84 -7.11 3.71 20.78
CA LYS A 84 -8.18 2.83 21.23
C LYS A 84 -8.85 3.42 22.48
N GLY A 85 -10.14 3.70 22.38
CA GLY A 85 -10.96 4.22 23.48
C GLY A 85 -11.27 5.71 23.38
N ASP A 86 -10.73 6.41 22.38
CA ASP A 86 -11.01 7.83 22.18
C ASP A 86 -12.48 8.05 21.77
N LEU A 87 -13.09 9.09 22.35
CA LEU A 87 -14.43 9.52 21.99
C LEU A 87 -14.37 10.24 20.64
N LEU A 88 -14.90 9.60 19.59
CA LEU A 88 -14.90 10.16 18.25
C LEU A 88 -16.14 11.03 18.00
N ILE A 89 -17.31 10.48 18.33
CA ILE A 89 -18.62 11.03 17.98
C ILE A 89 -19.53 10.86 19.19
N LYS A 90 -20.32 11.89 19.48
CA LYS A 90 -21.39 11.82 20.47
C LYS A 90 -22.74 12.00 19.78
N ILE A 91 -23.64 11.06 20.05
CA ILE A 91 -25.00 11.04 19.52
C ILE A 91 -25.95 11.50 20.62
N ASN A 92 -27.01 12.23 20.27
CA ASN A 92 -27.99 12.71 21.24
C ASN A 92 -28.55 11.52 22.08
N PRO A 93 -28.33 11.50 23.41
CA PRO A 93 -28.76 10.41 24.28
C PRO A 93 -30.16 10.61 24.87
N ASP A 94 -30.89 11.68 24.57
CA ASP A 94 -32.12 12.09 25.29
C ASP A 94 -33.18 10.99 25.35
N ILE A 95 -33.37 10.26 24.25
CA ILE A 95 -34.33 9.14 24.17
C ILE A 95 -33.92 8.02 25.13
N TYR A 96 -32.62 7.70 25.18
CA TYR A 96 -32.07 6.65 26.03
C TYR A 96 -32.07 7.05 27.51
N ILE A 97 -31.73 8.30 27.82
CA ILE A 97 -31.80 8.83 29.19
C ILE A 97 -33.25 8.80 29.69
N SER A 98 -34.20 9.23 28.84
CA SER A 98 -35.62 9.19 29.18
C SER A 98 -36.12 7.76 29.41
N ALA A 99 -35.67 6.80 28.61
CA ALA A 99 -35.98 5.38 28.79
C ALA A 99 -35.39 4.83 30.10
N LEU A 100 -34.12 5.15 30.39
CA LEU A 100 -33.45 4.77 31.64
C LEU A 100 -34.21 5.31 32.85
N ASN A 101 -34.53 6.59 32.87
CA ASN A 101 -35.28 7.24 33.95
C ASN A 101 -36.65 6.57 34.20
N ARG A 102 -37.33 6.16 33.12
CA ARG A 102 -38.60 5.43 33.23
C ARG A 102 -38.44 4.07 33.90
N VAL A 103 -37.39 3.34 33.53
CA VAL A 103 -37.08 2.03 34.11
C VAL A 103 -36.67 2.18 35.58
N GLU A 104 -35.86 3.18 35.91
CA GLU A 104 -35.46 3.47 37.29
C GLU A 104 -36.66 3.85 38.17
N ALA A 105 -37.60 4.66 37.66
CA ALA A 105 -38.84 4.98 38.36
C ALA A 105 -39.68 3.72 38.64
N SER A 106 -39.81 2.83 37.65
CA SER A 106 -40.50 1.55 37.81
C SER A 106 -39.83 0.64 38.84
N LEU A 107 -38.49 0.60 38.84
CA LEU A 107 -37.70 -0.13 39.82
C LEU A 107 -37.92 0.44 41.24
N ASN A 108 -37.97 1.76 41.38
CA ASN A 108 -38.23 2.41 42.66
C ASN A 108 -39.64 2.13 43.17
N SER A 109 -40.65 2.14 42.29
CA SER A 109 -42.01 1.70 42.66
C SER A 109 -42.02 0.27 43.17
N SER A 110 -41.36 -0.64 42.45
CA SER A 110 -41.28 -2.06 42.84
C SER A 110 -40.56 -2.25 44.19
N LYS A 111 -39.51 -1.46 44.46
CA LYS A 111 -38.83 -1.44 45.76
C LYS A 111 -39.74 -0.94 46.88
N ALA A 112 -40.52 0.11 46.63
CA ALA A 112 -41.51 0.62 47.58
C ALA A 112 -42.60 -0.42 47.87
N ASP A 113 -43.09 -1.12 46.85
CA ASP A 113 -44.07 -2.20 47.00
C ASP A 113 -43.52 -3.36 47.83
N LEU A 114 -42.27 -3.75 47.59
CA LEU A 114 -41.58 -4.75 48.40
C LEU A 114 -41.44 -4.30 49.86
N ALA A 115 -41.07 -3.04 50.10
CA ALA A 115 -40.96 -2.48 51.45
C ALA A 115 -42.32 -2.50 52.16
N ASN A 116 -43.38 -2.10 51.47
CA ASN A 116 -44.75 -2.14 51.97
C ASN A 116 -45.21 -3.56 52.27
N ALA A 117 -44.91 -4.53 51.40
CA ALA A 117 -45.21 -5.94 51.61
C ALA A 117 -44.48 -6.51 52.83
N LYS A 118 -43.19 -6.17 53.01
CA LYS A 118 -42.40 -6.55 54.20
C LYS A 118 -43.00 -5.96 55.49
N ALA A 119 -43.34 -4.67 55.47
CA ALA A 119 -43.97 -4.01 56.61
C ALA A 119 -45.32 -4.66 56.98
N ARG A 120 -46.17 -4.94 55.97
CA ARG A 120 -47.43 -5.66 56.16
C ARG A 120 -47.22 -7.04 56.76
N LYS A 121 -46.22 -7.80 56.30
CA LYS A 121 -45.88 -9.11 56.86
C LYS A 121 -45.55 -9.01 58.35
N VAL A 122 -44.68 -8.06 58.74
CA VAL A 122 -44.29 -7.86 60.15
C VAL A 122 -45.51 -7.52 61.02
N GLN A 123 -46.42 -6.68 60.52
CA GLN A 123 -47.65 -6.33 61.23
C GLN A 123 -48.57 -7.55 61.43
N VAL A 124 -48.73 -8.38 60.40
CA VAL A 124 -49.54 -9.61 60.47
C VAL A 124 -48.93 -10.60 61.46
N ASP A 125 -47.60 -10.81 61.42
CA ASP A 125 -46.89 -11.69 62.34
C ASP A 125 -47.02 -11.22 63.81
N ALA A 126 -46.99 -9.90 64.06
CA ALA A 126 -47.23 -9.33 65.38
C ALA A 126 -48.66 -9.59 65.88
N LYS A 127 -49.68 -9.40 65.03
CA LYS A 127 -51.08 -9.70 65.37
C LYS A 127 -51.28 -11.18 65.71
N LEU A 128 -50.68 -12.07 64.92
CA LEU A 128 -50.75 -13.53 65.13
C LEU A 128 -50.13 -13.94 66.47
N ARG A 129 -49.02 -13.32 66.88
CA ARG A 129 -48.40 -13.55 68.19
C ARG A 129 -49.28 -13.10 69.36
N ASN A 130 -49.96 -11.96 69.24
CA ASN A 130 -50.86 -11.48 70.29
C ASN A 130 -52.10 -12.37 70.43
N ALA A 131 -52.68 -12.80 69.30
CA ALA A 131 -53.84 -13.69 69.28
C ALA A 131 -53.55 -15.08 69.90
N LYS A 132 -52.32 -15.59 69.79
CA LYS A 132 -51.91 -16.86 70.41
C LYS A 132 -51.62 -16.78 71.91
N LYS A 133 -51.48 -15.57 72.47
CA LYS A 133 -51.18 -15.34 73.89
C LYS A 133 -52.44 -15.15 74.75
N THR A 134 -53.58 -14.90 74.11
CA THR A 134 -54.89 -14.80 74.76
C THR A 134 -55.55 -16.17 74.67
#